data_AF-A0A7V8DN97-F1
#
_entry.id   AF-A0A7V8DN97-F1
#
_cell.length_a   1.000
_cell.length_b   1.000
_cell.length_c   1.000
_cell.angle_alpha   90.00
_cell.angle_beta   90.00
_cell.angle_gamma   90.00
#
_symmetry.space_group_name_H-M   'P 1'
#
loop_
_entity.id
_entity.type
_entity.pdbx_description
1 polymer ?
#
loop_
_entity_poly.entity_id
_entity_poly.type
_entity_poly.pdbx_seq_one_letter_code
_entity_poly.pdbx_strand_id
1 'polypeptide(L)'
;MQVGQIKIVIFVLMAIVAITLGLWSGLNFDRMIAEINRKRPKDMQIPLYFNSKSLAEVEILYATHYPEGKLHIYSKRFKIAGIVWFATFLIYMFI
;
A
#
# COMPACT_ATOMS: atom_id res chain seq x y z
N MET A 1 -27.77 -8.92 21.64
CA MET A 1 -26.77 -7.83 21.47
C MET A 1 -27.51 -6.54 21.18
N GLN A 2 -27.23 -5.46 21.92
CA GLN A 2 -27.78 -4.15 21.61
C GLN A 2 -27.14 -3.60 20.32
N VAL A 3 -27.88 -2.84 19.52
CA VAL A 3 -27.40 -2.25 18.25
C VAL A 3 -26.09 -1.47 18.43
N GLY A 4 -25.90 -0.80 19.57
CA GLY A 4 -24.66 -0.10 19.92
C GLY A 4 -23.44 -1.02 20.05
N GLN A 5 -23.60 -2.23 20.61
CA GLN A 5 -22.51 -3.20 20.73
C GLN A 5 -22.06 -3.72 19.36
N ILE A 6 -23.00 -3.92 18.43
CA ILE A 6 -22.70 -4.37 17.06
C ILE A 6 -21.84 -3.32 16.34
N LYS A 7 -22.17 -2.03 16.46
CA LYS A 7 -21.42 -0.93 15.83
C LYS A 7 -19.97 -0.85 16.35
N ILE A 8 -19.77 -1.04 17.66
CA ILE A 8 -18.43 -1.05 18.27
C ILE A 8 -17.59 -2.21 17.74
N VAL A 9 -18.17 -3.42 17.65
CA VAL A 9 -17.45 -4.59 17.13
C VAL A 9 -17.04 -4.39 15.68
N ILE A 10 -17.94 -3.86 14.83
CA ILE A 10 -17.64 -3.55 13.43
C ILE A 10 -16.51 -2.51 13.34
N PHE A 11 -16.56 -1.45 14.16
CA PHE A 11 -15.50 -0.43 14.19
C PHE A 11 -14.13 -1.02 14.54
N VAL A 12 -14.05 -1.88 15.56
CA VAL A 12 -12.79 -2.53 15.96
C VAL A 12 -12.26 -3.43 14.85
N LEU A 13 -13.11 -4.24 14.22
CA LEU A 13 -12.71 -5.10 13.11
C LEU A 13 -12.17 -4.28 11.93
N MET A 14 -12.79 -3.14 11.63
CA MET A 14 -12.32 -2.24 10.59
C MET A 14 -10.97 -1.60 10.92
N ALA A 15 -10.76 -1.18 12.17
CA ALA A 15 -9.47 -0.65 12.60
C ALA A 15 -8.36 -1.69 12.41
N ILE A 16 -8.62 -2.95 12.74
CA ILE A 16 -7.68 -4.06 12.53
C ILE A 16 -7.39 -4.25 11.03
N VAL A 17 -8.42 -4.25 10.18
CA VAL A 17 -8.24 -4.36 8.71
C VAL A 17 -7.41 -3.20 8.17
N ALA A 18 -7.71 -1.96 8.59
CA ALA A 18 -6.97 -0.78 8.15
C ALA A 18 -5.49 -0.82 8.57
N ILE A 19 -5.20 -1.18 9.82
CA ILE A 19 -3.82 -1.34 10.32
C ILE A 19 -3.09 -2.43 9.53
N THR A 20 -3.73 -3.58 9.32
CA THR A 20 -3.12 -4.71 8.60
C THR A 20 -2.81 -4.35 7.15
N LEU A 21 -3.74 -3.66 6.46
CA LEU A 21 -3.54 -3.18 5.10
C LEU A 21 -2.44 -2.11 5.02
N GLY A 22 -2.38 -1.18 5.99
CA GLY A 22 -1.32 -0.18 6.07
C GLY A 22 0.07 -0.79 6.22
N LEU A 23 0.23 -1.72 7.17
CA LEU A 23 1.47 -2.46 7.39
C LEU A 23 1.88 -3.29 6.16
N TRP A 24 0.92 -4.02 5.57
CA TRP A 24 1.17 -4.81 4.38
C TRP A 24 1.56 -3.93 3.19
N SER A 25 0.88 -2.81 2.99
CA SER A 25 1.17 -1.84 1.93
C SER A 25 2.58 -1.24 2.08
N GLY A 26 2.94 -0.80 3.29
CA GLY A 26 4.27 -0.30 3.61
C GLY A 26 5.38 -1.32 3.33
N LEU A 27 5.21 -2.57 3.77
CA LEU A 27 6.20 -3.64 3.49
C LEU A 27 6.38 -3.92 2.00
N ASN A 28 5.31 -3.85 1.20
CA ASN A 28 5.42 -4.02 -0.25
C ASN A 28 6.12 -2.82 -0.90
N PHE A 29 5.89 -1.61 -0.38
CA PHE A 29 6.57 -0.39 -0.83
C PHE A 29 8.08 -0.41 -0.53
N ASP A 30 8.48 -0.81 0.67
CA ASP A 30 9.89 -0.92 1.05
C ASP A 30 10.63 -1.96 0.19
N ARG A 31 9.99 -3.11 -0.06
CA ARG A 31 10.52 -4.14 -0.98
C ARG A 31 10.67 -3.60 -2.40
N MET A 32 9.73 -2.77 -2.83
CA MET A 32 9.73 -2.13 -4.13
C MET A 32 10.94 -1.20 -4.29
N ILE A 33 11.20 -0.33 -3.31
CA ILE A 33 12.37 0.56 -3.28
C ILE A 33 13.67 -0.25 -3.20
N ALA A 34 13.71 -1.29 -2.37
CA ALA A 34 14.90 -2.14 -2.23
C ALA A 34 15.27 -2.83 -3.56
N GLU A 35 14.28 -3.31 -4.31
CA GLU A 35 14.51 -3.93 -5.62
C GLU A 35 15.04 -2.91 -6.65
N ILE A 36 14.53 -1.68 -6.63
CA ILE A 36 15.06 -0.58 -7.46
C ILE A 36 16.50 -0.26 -7.09
N ASN A 37 16.78 -0.03 -5.81
CA ASN A 37 18.11 0.33 -5.34
C ASN A 37 19.13 -0.78 -5.55
N ARG A 38 18.71 -2.05 -5.57
CA ARG A 38 19.57 -3.19 -5.94
C ARG A 38 20.01 -3.15 -7.41
N LYS A 39 19.14 -2.68 -8.31
CA LYS A 39 19.41 -2.65 -9.76
C LYS A 39 20.05 -1.35 -10.24
N ARG A 40 20.08 -0.31 -9.40
CA ARG A 40 20.69 0.98 -9.73
C ARG A 40 22.16 1.07 -9.32
N PRO A 41 22.98 1.82 -10.08
CA PRO A 41 24.28 2.25 -9.60
C PRO A 41 24.11 3.15 -8.36
N LYS A 42 25.08 3.09 -7.43
CA LYS A 42 24.97 3.63 -6.05
C LYS A 42 24.65 5.13 -5.97
N ASP A 43 24.90 5.87 -7.04
CA ASP A 43 24.68 7.30 -7.22
C ASP A 43 23.22 7.68 -7.57
N MET A 44 22.36 6.72 -7.95
CA MET A 44 20.95 6.97 -8.27
C MET A 44 19.97 6.34 -7.26
N GLN A 45 20.44 6.02 -6.06
CA GLN A 45 19.59 5.41 -5.04
C GLN A 45 18.48 6.37 -4.59
N ILE A 46 17.26 5.84 -4.52
CA ILE A 46 16.10 6.56 -4.03
C ILE A 46 16.12 6.48 -2.50
N PRO A 47 16.11 7.61 -1.78
CA PRO A 47 16.06 7.60 -0.32
C PRO A 47 14.75 6.99 0.18
N LEU A 48 14.81 6.17 1.23
CA LEU A 48 13.67 5.42 1.77
C LEU A 48 12.51 6.31 2.29
N TYR A 49 12.76 7.60 2.49
CA TYR A 49 11.75 8.58 2.92
C TYR A 49 11.01 9.16 1.70
N PHE A 50 10.12 8.38 1.09
CA PHE A 50 9.39 8.77 -0.13
C PHE A 50 7.89 9.00 0.16
N ASN A 51 7.31 10.11 -0.31
CA ASN A 51 5.89 10.48 -0.12
C ASN A 51 4.94 9.83 -1.16
N SER A 52 3.62 9.87 -0.99
CA SER A 52 2.67 9.25 -1.94
C SER A 52 2.75 9.72 -3.42
N LYS A 53 3.08 10.99 -3.70
CA LYS A 53 3.37 11.49 -5.07
C LYS A 53 4.50 10.72 -5.73
N SER A 54 5.44 10.27 -4.91
CA SER A 54 6.67 9.67 -5.34
C SER A 54 6.53 8.16 -5.61
N LEU A 55 5.42 7.53 -5.19
CA LEU A 55 5.04 6.16 -5.59
C LEU A 55 4.75 6.07 -7.09
N ALA A 56 3.96 7.00 -7.64
CA ALA A 56 3.60 7.00 -9.05
C ALA A 56 4.83 7.25 -9.93
N GLU A 57 5.71 8.16 -9.51
CA GLU A 57 7.00 8.41 -10.17
C GLU A 57 7.90 7.18 -10.13
N VAL A 58 7.95 6.47 -9.00
CA VAL A 58 8.68 5.21 -8.84
C VAL A 58 8.11 4.12 -9.76
N GLU A 59 6.79 4.01 -9.87
CA GLU A 59 6.14 3.05 -10.78
C GLU A 59 6.48 3.34 -12.24
N ILE A 60 6.38 4.60 -12.68
CA ILE A 60 6.71 5.01 -14.05
C ILE A 60 8.18 4.71 -14.34
N LEU A 61 9.07 5.18 -13.48
CA LEU A 61 10.51 5.05 -13.65
C LEU A 61 10.95 3.58 -13.74
N TYR A 62 10.36 2.72 -12.92
CA TYR A 62 10.63 1.29 -13.00
C TYR A 62 9.98 0.61 -14.20
N ALA A 63 8.74 0.94 -14.55
CA ALA A 63 8.09 0.38 -15.73
C ALA A 63 8.88 0.69 -17.02
N THR A 64 9.49 1.87 -17.09
CA THR A 64 10.34 2.28 -18.22
C THR A 64 11.69 1.57 -18.24
N HIS A 65 12.33 1.32 -17.10
CA HIS A 65 13.72 0.83 -17.05
C HIS A 65 13.86 -0.67 -16.73
N TYR A 66 12.85 -1.28 -16.11
CA TYR A 66 12.91 -2.65 -15.59
C TYR A 66 11.57 -3.39 -15.74
N PRO A 67 11.01 -3.53 -16.95
CA PRO A 67 9.69 -4.13 -17.18
C PRO A 67 9.55 -5.58 -16.67
N GLU A 68 10.67 -6.27 -16.44
CA GLU A 68 10.71 -7.72 -16.15
C GLU A 68 10.67 -8.09 -14.66
N GLY A 69 10.64 -7.14 -13.73
CA GLY A 69 10.74 -7.49 -12.30
C GLY A 69 9.46 -7.35 -11.47
N LYS A 70 9.56 -7.79 -10.22
CA LYS A 70 8.44 -8.01 -9.27
C LYS A 70 7.72 -6.73 -8.83
N LEU A 71 8.19 -5.55 -9.23
CA LEU A 71 7.60 -4.26 -8.89
C LEU A 71 6.12 -4.14 -9.29
N HIS A 72 5.75 -4.69 -10.44
CA HIS A 72 4.35 -4.69 -10.87
C HIS A 72 3.44 -5.45 -9.89
N ILE A 73 3.97 -6.48 -9.23
CA ILE A 73 3.25 -7.23 -8.19
C ILE A 73 3.12 -6.38 -6.93
N TYR A 74 4.18 -5.69 -6.51
CA TYR A 74 4.16 -4.82 -5.32
C TYR A 74 3.23 -3.60 -5.50
N SER A 75 3.28 -2.96 -6.68
CA SER A 75 2.36 -1.90 -7.11
C SER A 75 0.90 -2.36 -7.09
N LYS A 76 0.59 -3.51 -7.70
CA LYS A 76 -0.77 -4.08 -7.68
C LYS A 76 -1.27 -4.31 -6.26
N ARG A 77 -0.43 -4.86 -5.39
CA ARG A 77 -0.76 -5.09 -3.97
C ARG A 77 -1.04 -3.79 -3.23
N PHE A 78 -0.23 -2.75 -3.43
CA PHE A 78 -0.47 -1.42 -2.87
C PHE A 78 -1.83 -0.86 -3.30
N LYS A 79 -2.16 -0.93 -4.60
CA LYS A 79 -3.44 -0.45 -5.15
C LYS A 79 -4.63 -1.23 -4.59
N ILE A 80 -4.51 -2.55 -4.49
CA ILE A 80 -5.54 -3.41 -3.88
C ILE A 80 -5.77 -3.00 -2.42
N ALA A 81 -4.70 -2.76 -1.64
CA ALA A 81 -4.85 -2.32 -0.25
C ALA A 81 -5.63 -1.00 -0.13
N GLY A 82 -5.35 -0.04 -1.02
CA GLY A 82 -6.10 1.23 -1.09
C GLY A 82 -7.58 1.04 -1.43
N ILE A 83 -7.88 0.19 -2.43
CA ILE A 83 -9.26 -0.12 -2.83
C ILE A 83 -10.03 -0.78 -1.68
N VAL A 84 -9.43 -1.77 -1.00
CA VAL A 84 -10.06 -2.46 0.13
C VAL A 84 -10.31 -1.48 1.28
N TRP A 85 -9.36 -0.60 1.58
CA TRP A 85 -9.55 0.43 2.60
C TRP A 85 -10.72 1.36 2.27
N PHE A 86 -10.79 1.85 1.03
CA PHE A 86 -11.87 2.71 0.56
C PHE A 86 -13.24 2.01 0.62
N ALA A 87 -13.32 0.75 0.16
CA ALA A 87 -14.55 -0.04 0.23
C ALA A 87 -15.01 -0.27 1.67
N THR A 88 -14.07 -0.54 2.59
CA THR A 88 -14.38 -0.76 4.01
C THR A 88 -14.89 0.54 4.66
N PHE A 89 -14.29 1.68 4.31
CA PHE A 89 -14.76 3.01 4.74
C PHE A 89 -16.17 3.31 4.23
N LEU A 90 -16.48 3.01 2.96
CA LEU A 90 -17.82 3.19 2.41
C LEU A 90 -18.84 2.34 3.17
N ILE A 91 -18.56 1.06 3.38
CA ILE A 91 -19.47 0.16 4.13
C ILE A 91 -19.80 0.73 5.51
N TYR A 92 -18.82 1.31 6.21
CA TYR A 92 -19.04 1.95 7.50
C TYR A 92 -20.01 3.14 7.45
N MET A 93 -19.92 3.98 6.41
CA MET A 93 -20.82 5.13 6.29
C MET A 93 -22.30 4.75 6.19
N PHE A 94 -22.60 3.51 5.80
CA PHE A 94 -23.97 3.01 5.63
C PHE A 94 -24.48 2.13 6.79
N ILE A 95 -23.67 1.86 7.83
CA ILE A 95 -24.02 1.00 8.99
C ILE A 95 -24.22 1.84 10.27
#